data_AF-A0A2E3CCD3-F1
#
_entry.id   AF-A0A2E3CCD3-F1
#
_cell.length_a   1.000
_cell.length_b   1.000
_cell.length_c   1.000
_cell.angle_alpha   90.00
_cell.angle_beta   90.00
_cell.angle_gamma   90.00
#
_symmetry.space_group_name_H-M   'P 1'
#
loop_
_entity.id
_entity.type
_entity.pdbx_description
1 polymer ?
#
loop_
_entity_poly.entity_id
_entity_poly.type
_entity_poly.pdbx_seq_one_letter_code
_entity_poly.pdbx_strand_id
1 'polypeptide(L)'
;MSAYKILYWKEIPTQLKYKDNDGNEGSFPLSLFFQTAIDAVAMHDGSIESGAYLDAWDWGPEIQTTLAPEEIIKQFDDNIPKSFINKIKSLEDEGNRSGLPGSIDSWFKI
;
A
#
# COMPACT_ATOMS: atom_id res chain seq x y z
N MET A 1 13.32 -19.38 -3.13
CA MET A 1 13.70 -17.95 -3.13
C MET A 1 12.86 -17.24 -2.09
N SER A 2 13.26 -16.06 -1.65
CA SER A 2 12.40 -15.25 -0.80
C SER A 2 11.36 -14.52 -1.64
N ALA A 3 10.18 -14.32 -1.07
CA ALA A 3 9.09 -13.64 -1.74
C ALA A 3 8.43 -12.69 -0.76
N TYR A 4 7.80 -11.64 -1.26
CA TYR A 4 7.02 -10.73 -0.44
C TYR A 4 5.72 -10.39 -1.14
N LYS A 5 4.73 -10.01 -0.35
CA LYS A 5 3.46 -9.46 -0.81
C LYS A 5 3.13 -8.27 0.06
N ILE A 6 2.43 -7.31 -0.51
CA ILE A 6 2.05 -6.09 0.21
C ILE A 6 0.55 -6.09 0.39
N LEU A 7 0.11 -5.77 1.59
CA LEU A 7 -1.28 -5.50 1.91
C LEU A 7 -1.57 -4.06 1.53
N TYR A 8 -2.59 -3.87 0.72
CA TYR A 8 -3.06 -2.56 0.31
C TYR A 8 -4.43 -2.31 0.92
N TRP A 9 -4.67 -1.06 1.28
CA TRP A 9 -6.03 -0.55 1.42
C TRP A 9 -6.35 0.21 0.14
N LYS A 10 -7.27 -0.33 -0.67
CA LYS A 10 -7.46 0.11 -2.06
C LYS A 10 -6.13 0.09 -2.82
N GLU A 11 -5.57 1.27 -3.14
CA GLU A 11 -4.26 1.39 -3.78
C GLU A 11 -3.11 1.71 -2.79
N ILE A 12 -3.38 1.99 -1.52
CA ILE A 12 -2.39 2.49 -0.55
C ILE A 12 -1.69 1.32 0.17
N PRO A 13 -0.36 1.17 0.07
CA PRO A 13 0.35 0.08 0.73
C PRO A 13 0.42 0.30 2.25
N THR A 14 0.24 -0.76 3.04
CA THR A 14 0.11 -0.65 4.52
C THR A 14 1.02 -1.59 5.29
N GLN A 15 1.20 -2.80 4.78
CA GLN A 15 1.97 -3.83 5.45
C GLN A 15 2.65 -4.73 4.43
N LEU A 16 3.91 -5.03 4.64
CA LEU A 16 4.67 -5.99 3.86
C LEU A 16 4.67 -7.34 4.58
N LYS A 17 4.20 -8.39 3.90
CA LYS A 17 4.36 -9.78 4.34
C LYS A 17 5.47 -10.42 3.54
N TYR A 18 6.58 -10.71 4.21
CA TYR A 18 7.76 -11.35 3.64
C TYR A 18 7.75 -12.84 3.98
N LYS A 19 8.16 -13.66 3.03
CA LYS A 19 8.27 -15.10 3.14
C LYS A 19 9.69 -15.50 2.75
N ASP A 20 10.40 -16.11 3.69
CA ASP A 20 11.76 -16.58 3.46
C ASP A 20 11.79 -17.95 2.77
N ASN A 21 12.97 -18.35 2.29
CA ASN A 21 13.22 -19.66 1.70
C ASN A 21 12.85 -20.82 2.63
N ASP A 22 13.05 -20.61 3.93
CA ASP A 22 12.78 -21.62 4.96
C ASP A 22 11.28 -21.78 5.26
N GLY A 23 10.41 -21.02 4.57
CA GLY A 23 8.96 -21.02 4.79
C GLY A 23 8.50 -20.11 5.94
N ASN A 24 9.41 -19.41 6.60
CA ASN A 24 9.11 -18.43 7.62
C ASN A 24 8.43 -17.20 7.01
N GLU A 25 7.26 -16.85 7.52
CA GLU A 25 6.52 -15.66 7.12
C GLU A 25 6.59 -14.58 8.21
N GLY A 26 7.08 -13.39 7.86
CA GLY A 26 7.09 -12.21 8.72
C GLY A 26 6.17 -11.13 8.18
N SER A 27 5.41 -10.46 9.05
CA SER A 27 4.59 -9.30 8.68
C SER A 27 5.22 -8.05 9.28
N PHE A 28 5.47 -7.05 8.43
CA PHE A 28 6.16 -5.83 8.75
C PHE A 28 5.28 -4.64 8.35
N PRO A 29 4.82 -3.82 9.29
CA PRO A 29 4.04 -2.62 8.96
C PRO A 29 4.93 -1.61 8.23
N LEU A 30 4.35 -0.90 7.25
CA LEU A 30 4.98 0.25 6.61
C LEU A 30 4.83 1.51 7.49
N SER A 31 5.36 2.64 7.05
CA SER A 31 5.25 3.91 7.77
C SER A 31 3.80 4.26 8.14
N LEU A 32 3.65 4.83 9.34
CA LEU A 32 2.39 5.42 9.83
C LEU A 32 1.80 6.46 8.86
N PHE A 33 2.62 7.04 7.97
CA PHE A 33 2.16 7.91 6.90
C PHE A 33 1.04 7.28 6.07
N PHE A 34 1.15 6.00 5.73
CA PHE A 34 0.13 5.32 4.93
C PHE A 34 -1.20 5.20 5.66
N GLN A 35 -1.17 4.98 6.98
CA GLN A 35 -2.40 4.98 7.80
C GLN A 35 -3.06 6.35 7.79
N THR A 36 -2.28 7.43 7.92
CA THR A 36 -2.81 8.80 7.80
C THR A 36 -3.35 9.09 6.40
N ALA A 37 -2.71 8.57 5.35
CA ALA A 37 -3.19 8.74 3.98
C ALA A 37 -4.53 8.02 3.75
N ILE A 38 -4.67 6.79 4.26
CA ILE A 38 -5.91 6.03 4.23
C ILE A 38 -7.04 6.80 4.91
N ASP A 39 -6.82 7.29 6.13
CA ASP A 39 -7.81 8.08 6.86
C ASP A 39 -8.24 9.32 6.07
N ALA A 40 -7.28 10.09 5.56
CA ALA A 40 -7.55 11.30 4.78
C ALA A 40 -8.28 11.03 3.46
N VAL A 41 -8.03 9.88 2.82
CA VAL A 41 -8.70 9.46 1.58
C VAL A 41 -10.07 8.86 1.88
N ALA A 42 -10.19 8.06 2.92
CA ALA A 42 -11.46 7.47 3.36
C ALA A 42 -12.46 8.54 3.80
N MET A 43 -11.99 9.61 4.46
CA MET A 43 -12.81 10.79 4.75
C MET A 43 -13.26 11.52 3.49
N HIS A 44 -12.41 11.57 2.46
CA HIS A 44 -12.70 12.29 1.21
C HIS A 44 -13.70 11.55 0.32
N ASP A 45 -13.50 10.24 0.17
CA ASP A 45 -14.33 9.33 -0.63
C ASP A 45 -15.58 8.83 0.13
N GLY A 46 -15.77 9.23 1.39
CA GLY A 46 -16.91 8.81 2.23
C GLY A 46 -16.84 7.36 2.73
N SER A 47 -15.78 6.63 2.39
CA SER A 47 -15.55 5.25 2.85
C SER A 47 -15.38 5.14 4.36
N ILE A 48 -14.99 6.19 5.08
CA ILE A 48 -14.66 6.13 6.52
C ILE A 48 -15.86 5.75 7.41
N GLU A 49 -17.08 6.09 7.00
CA GLU A 49 -18.30 5.81 7.77
C GLU A 49 -18.96 4.47 7.37
N SER A 50 -18.36 3.75 6.41
CA SER A 50 -18.96 2.58 5.76
C SER A 50 -18.14 1.30 6.00
N GLY A 51 -18.80 0.14 5.89
CA GLY A 51 -18.12 -1.17 5.86
C GLY A 51 -17.06 -1.27 4.76
N ALA A 52 -17.19 -0.46 3.70
CA ALA A 52 -16.21 -0.33 2.61
C ALA A 52 -14.78 -0.05 3.10
N TYR A 53 -14.59 0.63 4.23
CA TYR A 53 -13.25 0.80 4.80
C TYR A 53 -12.60 -0.52 5.22
N LEU A 54 -13.39 -1.43 5.79
CA LEU A 54 -12.91 -2.74 6.27
C LEU A 54 -12.87 -3.79 5.14
N ASP A 55 -13.70 -3.63 4.11
CA ASP A 55 -13.71 -4.52 2.94
C ASP A 55 -12.68 -4.13 1.87
N ALA A 56 -12.09 -2.93 1.95
CA ALA A 56 -11.13 -2.44 0.94
C ALA A 56 -9.69 -2.97 1.10
N TRP A 57 -9.43 -3.86 2.06
CA TRP A 57 -8.11 -4.44 2.28
C TRP A 57 -7.89 -5.62 1.35
N ASP A 58 -6.87 -5.55 0.49
CA ASP A 58 -6.55 -6.63 -0.44
C ASP A 58 -5.03 -6.85 -0.55
N TRP A 59 -4.65 -8.11 -0.77
CA TRP A 59 -3.25 -8.47 -0.96
C TRP A 59 -2.84 -8.26 -2.42
N GLY A 60 -1.77 -7.49 -2.61
CA GLY A 60 -1.12 -7.39 -3.91
C GLY A 60 -0.46 -8.70 -4.35
N PRO A 61 0.08 -8.72 -5.58
CA PRO A 61 0.76 -9.88 -6.13
C PRO A 61 1.96 -10.28 -5.28
N GLU A 62 2.27 -11.58 -5.25
CA GLU A 62 3.50 -12.08 -4.64
C GLU A 62 4.68 -11.84 -5.59
N ILE A 63 5.70 -11.15 -5.10
CA ILE A 63 6.88 -10.75 -5.86
C ILE A 63 8.10 -11.45 -5.27
N GLN A 64 8.85 -12.16 -6.11
CA GLN A 64 10.10 -12.78 -5.69
C GLN A 64 11.19 -11.72 -5.51
N THR A 65 11.92 -11.80 -4.41
CA THR A 65 12.96 -10.83 -4.06
C THR A 65 14.17 -11.51 -3.46
N THR A 66 15.32 -10.86 -3.62
CA THR A 66 16.54 -11.17 -2.89
C THR A 66 16.85 -10.12 -1.81
N LEU A 67 16.01 -9.09 -1.70
CA LEU A 67 16.15 -8.01 -0.73
C LEU A 67 15.51 -8.38 0.61
N ALA A 68 16.09 -7.88 1.69
CA ALA A 68 15.52 -7.98 3.02
C ALA A 68 14.21 -7.17 3.14
N PRO A 69 13.28 -7.56 4.03
CA PRO A 69 12.03 -6.82 4.23
C PRO A 69 12.26 -5.34 4.58
N GLU A 70 13.30 -5.04 5.37
CA GLU A 70 13.67 -3.67 5.76
C GLU A 70 14.02 -2.78 4.57
N GLU A 71 14.74 -3.32 3.58
CA GLU A 71 15.12 -2.57 2.37
C GLU A 71 13.89 -2.25 1.52
N ILE A 72 12.95 -3.19 1.41
CA ILE A 72 11.71 -2.98 0.66
C ILE A 72 10.86 -1.91 1.35
N ILE A 73 10.66 -2.02 2.67
CA ILE A 73 9.94 -1.01 3.47
C ILE A 73 10.56 0.38 3.27
N LYS A 74 11.89 0.46 3.33
CA LYS A 74 12.62 1.70 3.11
C LYS A 74 12.42 2.26 1.71
N GLN A 75 12.31 1.43 0.67
CA GLN A 75 12.00 1.91 -0.68
C GLN A 75 10.61 2.57 -0.73
N PHE A 76 9.59 1.97 -0.11
CA PHE A 76 8.26 2.58 -0.02
C PHE A 76 8.29 3.88 0.74
N ASP A 77 8.95 3.91 1.90
CA ASP A 77 9.01 5.07 2.79
C ASP A 77 9.82 6.25 2.22
N ASP A 78 10.92 5.98 1.52
CA ASP A 78 11.79 7.01 0.93
C ASP A 78 11.21 7.58 -0.36
N ASN A 79 10.46 6.77 -1.12
CA ASN A 79 9.85 7.17 -2.39
C ASN A 79 8.40 7.65 -2.25
N ILE A 80 7.93 7.97 -1.04
CA ILE A 80 6.60 8.55 -0.84
C ILE A 80 6.51 9.90 -1.58
N PRO A 81 5.59 10.05 -2.54
CA PRO A 81 5.37 11.33 -3.20
C PRO A 81 4.89 12.39 -2.19
N LYS A 82 5.49 13.59 -2.20
CA LYS A 82 5.05 14.70 -1.33
C LYS A 82 3.58 15.08 -1.48
N SER A 83 2.99 14.81 -2.65
CA SER A 83 1.58 15.06 -2.96
C SER A 83 0.76 13.76 -3.02
N PHE A 84 1.18 12.70 -2.34
CA PHE A 84 0.52 11.38 -2.38
C PHE A 84 -0.99 11.46 -2.12
N ILE A 85 -1.38 12.02 -0.97
CA ILE A 85 -2.78 12.14 -0.56
C ILE A 85 -3.55 13.01 -1.58
N ASN A 86 -3.00 14.17 -1.95
CA ASN A 86 -3.65 15.07 -2.91
C ASN A 86 -3.84 14.40 -4.27
N LYS A 87 -2.89 13.62 -4.77
CA LYS A 87 -3.04 12.90 -6.03
C LYS A 87 -4.19 11.91 -5.98
N ILE A 88 -4.31 11.13 -4.90
CA ILE A 88 -5.41 10.16 -4.76
C ILE A 88 -6.76 10.90 -4.69
N LYS A 89 -6.84 12.00 -3.94
CA LYS A 89 -8.03 12.84 -3.89
C LYS A 89 -8.41 13.43 -5.25
N SER A 90 -7.42 13.91 -6.01
CA SER A 90 -7.66 14.39 -7.37
C SER A 90 -8.17 13.28 -8.29
N LEU A 91 -7.61 12.07 -8.20
CA LEU A 91 -8.09 10.93 -8.99
C LEU A 91 -9.54 10.55 -8.64
N GLU A 92 -9.93 10.65 -7.37
CA GLU A 92 -11.32 10.46 -6.91
C GLU A 92 -12.25 11.52 -7.51
N ASP A 93 -11.91 12.81 -7.38
CA ASP A 93 -12.67 13.92 -7.94
C ASP A 93 -12.81 13.82 -9.48
N GLU A 94 -11.79 13.31 -10.16
CA GLU A 94 -11.79 13.09 -11.60
C GLU A 94 -12.47 11.76 -12.02
N GLY A 95 -12.86 10.91 -11.06
CA GLY A 95 -13.44 9.59 -11.32
C GLY A 95 -12.47 8.59 -11.97
N ASN A 96 -11.16 8.86 -11.94
CA ASN A 96 -10.10 8.06 -12.54
C ASN A 96 -9.39 7.15 -11.52
N ARG A 97 -9.91 7.07 -10.30
CA ARG A 97 -9.32 6.24 -9.26
C ARG A 97 -9.63 4.77 -9.51
N SER A 98 -8.58 3.96 -9.65
CA SER A 98 -8.72 2.51 -9.79
C SER A 98 -9.12 1.84 -8.48
N GLY A 99 -8.54 2.26 -7.35
CA GLY A 99 -8.79 1.64 -6.04
C GLY A 99 -8.30 0.20 -5.90
N LEU A 100 -7.49 -0.30 -6.85
CA LEU A 100 -6.98 -1.68 -6.85
C LEU A 100 -5.58 -1.74 -6.21
N PRO A 101 -5.24 -2.86 -5.52
CA PRO A 101 -3.92 -3.06 -4.94
C PRO A 101 -2.82 -2.93 -5.99
N GLY A 102 -1.80 -2.14 -5.68
CA GLY A 102 -0.67 -1.89 -6.56
C GLY A 102 -0.91 -0.90 -7.72
N SER A 103 -2.10 -0.30 -7.84
CA SER A 103 -2.40 0.69 -8.92
C SER A 103 -1.47 1.90 -8.91
N ILE A 104 -0.88 2.21 -7.76
CA ILE A 104 0.04 3.35 -7.57
C ILE A 104 1.46 2.89 -7.26
N ASP A 105 1.79 1.61 -7.41
CA ASP A 105 3.16 1.09 -7.19
C ASP A 105 4.17 1.84 -8.06
N SER A 106 3.76 2.24 -9.27
CA SER A 106 4.58 3.05 -10.19
C SER A 106 5.00 4.40 -9.60
N TRP A 107 4.35 4.89 -8.54
CA TRP A 107 4.72 6.15 -7.88
C TRP A 107 5.94 6.00 -6.97
N PHE A 108 6.19 4.81 -6.44
CA PHE A 108 7.28 4.51 -5.51
C PHE A 108 8.59 4.13 -6.21
N LYS A 109 8.61 4.08 -7.55
CA LYS A 109 9.80 3.73 -8.38
C LYS A 109 10.52 2.46 -7.89
N ILE A 110 9.75 1.48 -7.42
CA ILE A 110 10.20 0.15 -6.99
C ILE A 110 10.45 -0.79 -8.18
#